data_AF-A0AAD8ER23-F1
#
_entry.id   AF-A0AAD8ER23-F1
#
_cell.length_a   1.000
_cell.length_b   1.000
_cell.length_c   1.000
_cell.angle_alpha   90.00
_cell.angle_beta   90.00
_cell.angle_gamma   90.00
#
_symmetry.space_group_name_H-M   'P 1'
#
loop_
_entity.id
_entity.type
_entity.pdbx_description
1 polymer ?
#
loop_
_entity_poly.entity_id
_entity_poly.type
_entity_poly.pdbx_seq_one_letter_code
_entity_poly.pdbx_strand_id
1 'polypeptide(L)'
;MGESEEEEEEELSDEEIERRRDMLRQKVMNKKEEEEMEVLDKEDEGRSPEESVSESSEYEEYTDSEEETGPRLKPVFVRKKDRVTVMEKEREAVRQKQVEIEAKKMAEERRKHTLKMVEEEIRKETAVKDNDEPSLNDVNTDDENDEVEYEAWKLRELKRIKRDREEREQVERERLEIERLRNMTEEERRQELRNNPKFVTNKATKGKYKFLQKYYHRGAFFMNDDDDLYKRDFSAATLEDHFDKTILPKVMQVKNFGRSGRTKYTHLVDQDTTQFDSPWISETTQNLKFHNNQAAGMKQVFERPSSKRSK
;
A
#
# COMPACT_ATOMS: atom_id res chain seq x y z
N MET A 1 -37.70 -0.14 -29.98
CA MET A 1 -37.61 -1.32 -30.87
C MET A 1 -36.12 -1.50 -31.14
N GLY A 2 -35.41 -2.52 -30.72
CA GLY A 2 -35.68 -3.84 -30.12
C GLY A 2 -34.31 -4.53 -30.24
N GLU A 3 -33.66 -4.83 -29.12
CA GLU A 3 -33.40 -6.21 -28.68
C GLU A 3 -32.44 -6.98 -29.61
N SER A 4 -31.22 -7.23 -29.12
CA SER A 4 -30.52 -8.52 -29.22
C SER A 4 -29.24 -8.46 -28.38
N GLU A 5 -29.36 -8.84 -27.11
CA GLU A 5 -28.28 -9.44 -26.32
C GLU A 5 -27.91 -10.77 -27.02
N GLU A 6 -26.69 -10.89 -27.53
CA GLU A 6 -26.08 -12.17 -27.83
C GLU A 6 -24.91 -12.33 -26.87
N GLU A 7 -25.15 -13.10 -25.81
CA GLU A 7 -24.14 -13.66 -24.93
C GLU A 7 -23.20 -14.53 -25.78
N GLU A 8 -21.93 -14.15 -25.85
CA GLU A 8 -20.87 -15.04 -26.34
C GLU A 8 -20.75 -16.21 -25.36
N GLU A 9 -21.45 -17.31 -25.65
CA GLU A 9 -21.15 -18.63 -25.10
C GLU A 9 -19.73 -19.00 -25.54
N GLU A 10 -18.73 -18.69 -24.71
CA GLU A 10 -17.40 -19.29 -24.83
C GLU A 10 -17.54 -20.81 -24.69
N GLU A 11 -17.52 -21.50 -25.84
CA GLU A 11 -17.33 -22.95 -25.93
C GLU A 11 -16.00 -23.30 -25.25
N LEU A 12 -16.07 -23.61 -23.94
CA LEU A 12 -14.93 -24.09 -23.16
C LEU A 12 -14.38 -25.35 -23.84
N SER A 13 -13.10 -25.30 -24.24
CA SER A 13 -12.35 -26.42 -24.81
C SER A 13 -12.64 -27.74 -24.06
N ASP A 14 -12.82 -28.84 -24.78
CA ASP A 14 -13.02 -30.19 -24.23
C ASP A 14 -11.99 -30.54 -23.12
N GLU A 15 -10.79 -29.98 -23.23
CA GLU A 15 -9.68 -30.13 -22.28
C GLU A 15 -9.95 -29.44 -20.91
N GLU A 16 -10.67 -28.31 -20.91
CA GLU A 16 -11.04 -27.58 -19.68
C GLU A 16 -12.21 -28.28 -18.96
N ILE A 17 -13.12 -28.89 -19.72
CA ILE A 17 -14.22 -29.71 -19.19
C ILE A 17 -13.65 -30.98 -18.54
N GLU A 18 -12.65 -31.60 -19.16
CA GLU A 18 -11.97 -32.79 -18.62
C GLU A 18 -11.22 -32.47 -17.33
N ARG A 19 -10.47 -31.36 -17.27
CA ARG A 19 -9.84 -30.89 -16.02
C ARG A 19 -10.86 -30.62 -14.91
N ARG A 20 -11.99 -30.00 -15.22
CA ARG A 20 -13.04 -29.74 -14.22
C ARG A 20 -13.63 -31.04 -13.68
N ARG A 21 -13.77 -32.07 -14.53
CA ARG A 21 -14.27 -33.39 -14.16
C ARG A 21 -13.26 -34.15 -13.29
N ASP A 22 -11.97 -34.04 -13.59
CA ASP A 22 -10.90 -34.65 -12.79
C ASP A 22 -10.75 -33.97 -11.43
N MET A 23 -10.87 -32.65 -11.36
CA MET A 23 -10.90 -31.91 -10.10
C MET A 23 -12.08 -32.32 -9.21
N LEU A 24 -13.27 -32.54 -9.79
CA LEU A 24 -14.42 -33.05 -9.06
C LEU A 24 -14.21 -34.48 -8.57
N ARG A 25 -13.60 -35.35 -9.39
CA ARG A 25 -13.26 -36.73 -8.98
C ARG A 25 -12.24 -36.75 -7.85
N GLN A 26 -11.18 -35.94 -7.92
CA GLN A 26 -10.21 -35.79 -6.84
C GLN A 26 -10.86 -35.27 -5.57
N LYS A 27 -11.77 -34.29 -5.67
CA LYS A 27 -12.46 -33.75 -4.49
C LYS A 27 -13.39 -34.77 -3.82
N VAL A 28 -14.03 -35.64 -4.60
CA VAL A 28 -14.87 -36.73 -4.06
C VAL A 28 -14.00 -37.83 -3.44
N MET A 29 -12.85 -38.17 -4.06
CA MET A 29 -11.90 -39.12 -3.49
C MET A 29 -11.31 -38.61 -2.17
N ASN A 30 -10.88 -37.36 -2.11
CA ASN A 30 -10.37 -36.76 -0.88
C ASN A 30 -11.44 -36.70 0.22
N LYS A 31 -12.70 -36.38 -0.14
CA LYS A 31 -13.80 -36.41 0.83
C LYS A 31 -14.07 -37.83 1.34
N LYS A 32 -13.95 -38.84 0.47
CA LYS A 32 -14.10 -40.24 0.86
C LYS A 32 -12.94 -40.70 1.75
N GLU A 33 -11.71 -40.28 1.46
CA GLU A 33 -10.54 -40.55 2.29
C GLU A 33 -10.62 -39.83 3.65
N GLU A 34 -11.15 -38.60 3.70
CA GLU A 34 -11.46 -37.90 4.95
C GLU A 34 -12.55 -38.61 5.76
N GLU A 35 -13.63 -39.07 5.12
CA GLU A 35 -14.69 -39.86 5.79
C GLU A 35 -14.15 -41.22 6.26
N GLU A 36 -13.31 -41.91 5.48
CA GLU A 36 -12.65 -43.16 5.91
C GLU A 36 -11.67 -42.92 7.06
N MET A 37 -10.93 -41.81 7.06
CA MET A 37 -10.03 -41.44 8.15
C MET A 37 -10.81 -41.07 9.42
N GLU A 38 -11.94 -40.37 9.31
CA GLU A 38 -12.81 -40.04 10.45
C GLU A 38 -13.51 -41.29 11.03
N VAL A 39 -13.79 -42.30 10.21
CA VAL A 39 -14.31 -43.60 10.67
C VAL A 39 -13.20 -44.42 11.34
N LEU A 40 -11.97 -44.40 10.81
CA LEU A 40 -10.82 -45.07 11.41
C LEU A 40 -10.43 -44.45 12.77
N ASP A 41 -10.50 -43.13 12.90
CA ASP A 41 -10.22 -42.41 14.15
C ASP A 41 -11.28 -42.71 15.24
N LYS A 42 -12.52 -43.00 14.83
CA LYS A 42 -13.58 -43.52 15.72
C LYS A 42 -13.39 -44.98 16.13
N GLU A 43 -12.56 -45.75 15.42
CA GLU A 43 -12.22 -47.14 15.80
C GLU A 43 -11.01 -47.23 16.74
N ASP A 44 -10.15 -46.20 16.83
CA ASP A 44 -8.94 -46.19 17.68
C ASP A 44 -9.17 -45.57 19.09
N GLU A 45 -10.30 -44.89 19.32
CA GLU A 45 -10.65 -44.33 20.63
C GLU A 45 -11.73 -45.17 21.36
N GLY A 46 -11.31 -46.31 21.92
CA GLY A 46 -11.96 -46.90 23.12
C GLY A 46 -12.83 -48.15 22.92
N ARG A 47 -12.17 -49.31 22.92
CA ARG A 47 -12.79 -50.63 23.08
C ARG A 47 -13.14 -50.93 24.56
N SER A 48 -14.41 -51.20 24.85
CA SER A 48 -14.87 -52.07 25.95
C SER A 48 -15.82 -53.13 25.38
N PRO A 49 -15.82 -54.40 25.85
CA PRO A 49 -16.45 -55.54 25.17
C PRO A 49 -17.83 -55.93 25.74
N GLU A 50 -18.54 -56.78 24.97
CA GLU A 50 -19.95 -57.28 25.10
C GLU A 50 -21.02 -56.29 24.62
N GLU A 51 -22.02 -56.64 23.79
CA GLU A 51 -22.70 -57.91 23.51
C GLU A 51 -23.30 -57.86 22.08
N SER A 52 -23.40 -59.01 21.43
CA SER A 52 -24.02 -59.25 20.11
C SER A 52 -25.49 -58.84 20.03
N VAL A 53 -26.01 -58.39 18.86
CA VAL A 53 -26.98 -59.12 17.98
C VAL A 53 -27.07 -58.41 16.61
N SER A 54 -27.13 -59.23 15.56
CA SER A 54 -27.60 -58.99 14.19
C SER A 54 -28.83 -58.08 14.06
N GLU A 55 -28.89 -57.22 13.02
CA GLU A 55 -30.01 -57.23 12.05
C GLU A 55 -29.69 -56.38 10.80
N SER A 56 -30.09 -56.90 9.65
CA SER A 56 -30.03 -56.33 8.30
C SER A 56 -31.34 -55.58 8.01
N SER A 57 -31.31 -54.39 7.40
CA SER A 57 -32.42 -53.91 6.55
C SER A 57 -32.04 -52.67 5.73
N GLU A 58 -32.10 -52.80 4.40
CA GLU A 58 -32.47 -51.73 3.46
C GLU A 58 -33.84 -51.15 3.83
N TYR A 59 -34.11 -49.86 3.58
CA TYR A 59 -35.26 -49.39 2.76
C TYR A 59 -35.42 -47.84 2.76
N GLU A 60 -35.67 -47.36 1.53
CA GLU A 60 -36.21 -46.14 0.92
C GLU A 60 -36.41 -44.77 1.61
N GLU A 61 -35.88 -43.79 0.88
CA GLU A 61 -36.37 -42.44 0.55
C GLU A 61 -37.90 -42.30 0.40
N TYR A 62 -38.54 -41.40 1.17
CA TYR A 62 -39.74 -40.68 0.72
C TYR A 62 -39.81 -39.24 1.26
N THR A 63 -40.10 -38.36 0.31
CA THR A 63 -40.44 -36.93 0.46
C THR A 63 -41.97 -36.82 0.47
N ASP A 64 -42.57 -36.07 1.40
CA ASP A 64 -43.97 -35.57 1.34
C ASP A 64 -44.13 -34.52 2.48
N SER A 65 -44.29 -33.20 2.32
CA SER A 65 -45.18 -32.34 1.51
C SER A 65 -46.67 -32.40 1.93
N GLU A 66 -47.11 -31.30 2.57
CA GLU A 66 -48.53 -30.87 2.75
C GLU A 66 -49.42 -31.78 3.62
N GLU A 67 -50.49 -31.38 4.30
CA GLU A 67 -51.11 -30.14 4.78
C GLU A 67 -52.10 -30.64 5.87
N GLU A 68 -52.68 -29.72 6.66
CA GLU A 68 -53.98 -29.93 7.32
C GLU A 68 -54.01 -30.42 8.77
N THR A 69 -53.92 -29.42 9.66
CA THR A 69 -54.59 -29.38 10.98
C THR A 69 -54.14 -30.41 12.02
N GLY A 70 -53.10 -30.03 12.78
CA GLY A 70 -52.75 -30.74 14.01
C GLY A 70 -53.94 -30.92 14.97
N PRO A 71 -53.95 -31.97 15.80
CA PRO A 71 -55.07 -32.32 16.67
C PRO A 71 -55.49 -31.14 17.56
N ARG A 72 -56.73 -30.64 17.40
CA ARG A 72 -57.25 -29.60 18.30
C ARG A 72 -57.39 -30.19 19.71
N LEU A 73 -56.47 -29.81 20.59
CA LEU A 73 -56.46 -30.18 22.00
C LEU A 73 -57.71 -29.63 22.70
N LYS A 74 -58.42 -30.49 23.42
CA LYS A 74 -59.59 -30.13 24.21
C LYS A 74 -59.18 -29.11 25.29
N PRO A 75 -59.86 -27.96 25.43
CA PRO A 75 -59.50 -26.97 26.43
C PRO A 75 -59.73 -27.55 27.84
N VAL A 76 -58.63 -27.67 28.60
CA VAL A 76 -58.66 -28.07 30.02
C VAL A 76 -58.67 -26.80 30.87
N PHE A 77 -59.62 -26.70 31.80
CA PHE A 77 -59.76 -25.53 32.66
C PHE A 77 -58.63 -25.50 33.69
N VAL A 78 -57.67 -24.58 33.49
CA VAL A 78 -56.54 -24.39 34.40
C VAL A 78 -56.98 -23.51 35.58
N ARG A 79 -56.61 -23.90 36.80
CA ARG A 79 -56.92 -23.15 38.04
C ARG A 79 -56.30 -21.75 37.98
N LYS A 80 -56.94 -20.76 38.63
CA LYS A 80 -56.54 -19.34 38.56
C LYS A 80 -55.07 -19.05 38.94
N LYS A 81 -54.45 -19.90 39.77
CA LYS A 81 -53.06 -19.74 40.22
C LYS A 81 -52.03 -20.26 39.21
N ASP A 82 -52.42 -21.16 38.32
CA ASP A 82 -51.51 -21.81 37.35
C ASP A 82 -51.65 -21.18 35.95
N ARG A 83 -52.42 -20.08 35.84
CA ARG A 83 -52.53 -19.27 34.63
C ARG A 83 -51.39 -18.27 34.62
N VAL A 84 -50.29 -18.62 33.96
CA VAL A 84 -49.17 -17.72 33.73
C VAL A 84 -49.69 -16.51 32.93
N THR A 85 -49.49 -15.30 33.46
CA THR A 85 -49.90 -14.09 32.75
C THR A 85 -48.97 -13.86 31.55
N VAL A 86 -49.50 -13.40 30.42
CA VAL A 86 -48.72 -13.17 29.18
C VAL A 86 -47.47 -12.30 29.44
N MET A 87 -47.54 -11.39 30.42
CA MET A 87 -46.43 -10.54 30.85
C MET A 87 -45.31 -11.28 31.60
N GLU A 88 -45.62 -12.33 32.36
CA GLU A 88 -44.61 -13.10 33.09
C GLU A 88 -43.82 -14.00 32.13
N LYS A 89 -44.52 -14.59 31.14
CA LYS A 89 -43.90 -15.35 30.06
C LYS A 89 -42.99 -14.47 29.18
N GLU A 90 -43.39 -13.23 28.92
CA GLU A 90 -42.56 -12.28 28.17
C GLU A 90 -41.31 -11.86 28.97
N ARG A 91 -41.44 -11.63 30.27
CA ARG A 91 -40.30 -11.29 31.14
C ARG A 91 -39.30 -12.43 31.26
N GLU A 92 -39.77 -13.67 31.31
CA GLU A 92 -38.92 -14.85 31.34
C GLU A 92 -38.23 -15.11 29.98
N ALA A 93 -38.92 -14.87 28.87
CA ALA A 93 -38.34 -14.92 27.53
C ALA A 93 -37.25 -13.85 27.31
N VAL A 94 -37.44 -12.64 27.84
CA VAL A 94 -36.41 -11.58 27.78
C VAL A 94 -35.19 -11.96 28.62
N ARG A 95 -35.39 -12.54 29.81
CA ARG A 95 -34.28 -13.02 30.66
C ARG A 95 -33.50 -14.16 29.98
N GLN A 96 -34.19 -15.10 29.35
CA GLN A 96 -33.56 -16.19 28.58
C GLN A 96 -32.75 -15.66 27.39
N LYS A 97 -33.29 -14.69 26.64
CA LYS A 97 -32.56 -14.03 25.54
C LYS A 97 -31.32 -13.27 26.02
N GLN A 98 -31.37 -12.65 27.20
CA GLN A 98 -30.20 -11.97 27.78
C GLN A 98 -29.09 -12.97 28.13
N VAL A 99 -29.43 -14.10 28.76
CA VAL A 99 -28.48 -15.18 29.08
C VAL A 99 -27.89 -15.79 27.81
N GLU A 100 -28.69 -15.96 26.75
CA GLU A 100 -28.22 -16.46 25.45
C GLU A 100 -27.24 -15.48 24.77
N ILE A 101 -27.52 -14.18 24.83
CA ILE A 101 -26.62 -13.14 24.30
C ILE A 101 -25.31 -13.08 25.10
N GLU A 102 -25.37 -13.19 26.42
CA GLU A 102 -24.18 -13.23 27.28
C GLU A 102 -23.35 -14.49 27.02
N ALA A 103 -23.99 -15.65 26.86
CA ALA A 103 -23.31 -16.89 26.49
C ALA A 103 -22.64 -16.79 25.11
N LYS A 104 -23.30 -16.16 24.13
CA LYS A 104 -22.74 -15.92 22.80
C LYS A 104 -21.54 -14.96 22.86
N LYS A 105 -21.61 -13.89 23.65
CA LYS A 105 -20.48 -12.98 23.86
C LYS A 105 -19.29 -13.67 24.51
N MET A 106 -19.52 -14.50 25.55
CA MET A 106 -18.46 -15.28 26.18
C MET A 106 -17.82 -16.29 25.22
N ALA A 107 -18.60 -16.88 24.31
CA ALA A 107 -18.06 -17.77 23.27
C ALA A 107 -17.23 -17.00 22.23
N GLU A 108 -17.67 -15.80 21.82
CA GLU A 108 -16.92 -14.91 20.93
C GLU A 108 -15.62 -14.41 21.58
N GLU A 109 -15.64 -14.09 22.87
CA GLU A 109 -14.44 -13.70 23.62
C GLU A 109 -13.43 -14.84 23.71
N ARG A 110 -13.89 -16.08 23.94
CA ARG A 110 -13.02 -17.27 23.89
C ARG A 110 -12.40 -17.45 22.51
N ARG A 111 -13.18 -17.34 21.43
CA ARG A 111 -12.67 -17.43 20.05
C ARG A 111 -11.66 -16.32 19.72
N LYS A 112 -11.91 -15.09 20.15
CA LYS A 112 -10.97 -13.97 19.98
C LYS A 112 -9.70 -14.19 20.80
N HIS A 113 -9.82 -14.73 22.01
CA HIS A 113 -8.68 -15.03 22.85
C HIS A 113 -7.80 -16.13 22.24
N THR A 114 -8.38 -17.22 21.74
CA THR A 114 -7.62 -18.27 21.04
C THR A 114 -6.96 -17.75 19.77
N LEU A 115 -7.67 -16.93 18.98
CA LEU A 115 -7.11 -16.34 17.76
C LEU A 115 -5.96 -15.38 18.06
N LYS A 116 -6.07 -14.60 19.14
CA LYS A 116 -4.99 -13.73 19.61
C LYS A 116 -3.78 -14.52 20.10
N MET A 117 -3.98 -15.64 20.80
CA MET A 117 -2.88 -16.52 21.20
C MET A 117 -2.15 -17.08 19.97
N VAL A 118 -2.88 -17.51 18.94
CA VAL A 118 -2.29 -17.98 17.67
C VAL A 118 -1.55 -16.85 16.95
N GLU A 119 -2.12 -15.63 16.90
CA GLU A 119 -1.44 -14.48 16.31
C GLU A 119 -0.14 -14.13 17.05
N GLU A 120 -0.15 -14.20 18.38
CA GLU A 120 1.06 -14.00 19.20
C GLU A 120 2.09 -15.12 19.00
N GLU A 121 1.67 -16.37 18.78
CA GLU A 121 2.54 -17.50 18.44
C GLU A 121 3.20 -17.28 17.07
N ILE A 122 2.41 -16.98 16.03
CA ILE A 122 2.89 -16.69 14.67
C ILE A 122 3.87 -15.52 14.71
N ARG A 123 3.54 -14.46 15.43
CA ARG A 123 4.41 -13.29 15.56
C ARG A 123 5.75 -13.63 16.25
N LYS A 124 5.72 -14.51 17.25
CA LYS A 124 6.95 -15.01 17.90
C LYS A 124 7.76 -15.89 16.96
N GLU A 125 7.12 -16.82 16.24
CA GLU A 125 7.80 -17.67 15.25
C GLU A 125 8.45 -16.85 14.13
N THR A 126 7.75 -15.84 13.60
CA THR A 126 8.32 -14.94 12.59
C THR A 126 9.48 -14.12 13.15
N ALA A 127 9.36 -13.65 14.39
CA ALA A 127 10.44 -12.88 15.02
C ALA A 127 11.65 -13.75 15.39
N VAL A 128 11.46 -15.04 15.69
CA VAL A 128 12.55 -15.99 15.95
C VAL A 128 13.29 -16.33 14.64
N LYS A 129 12.56 -16.55 13.53
CA LYS A 129 13.19 -16.73 12.20
C LYS A 129 14.04 -15.53 11.76
N ASP A 130 13.65 -14.32 12.16
CA ASP A 130 14.44 -13.11 11.89
C ASP A 130 15.65 -12.94 12.84
N ASN A 131 15.72 -13.69 13.95
CA ASN A 131 16.82 -13.66 14.94
C ASN A 131 17.77 -14.86 14.83
N ASP A 132 17.64 -15.70 13.80
CA ASP A 132 18.66 -16.70 13.49
C ASP A 132 19.92 -15.98 12.99
N GLU A 133 20.78 -15.57 13.92
CA GLU A 133 22.17 -15.24 13.62
C GLU A 133 22.76 -16.43 12.86
N PRO A 134 23.34 -16.23 11.66
CA PRO A 134 23.85 -17.35 10.87
C PRO A 134 24.95 -18.08 11.65
N SER A 135 24.60 -19.25 12.17
CA SER A 135 25.51 -20.12 12.89
C SER A 135 26.47 -20.76 11.88
N LEU A 136 27.74 -20.92 12.25
CA LEU A 136 28.75 -21.53 11.37
C LEU A 136 28.42 -22.98 10.96
N ASN A 137 27.43 -23.61 11.63
CA ASN A 137 26.93 -24.95 11.36
C ASN A 137 25.65 -24.98 10.50
N ASP A 138 25.08 -23.84 10.10
CA ASP A 138 23.96 -23.75 9.13
C ASP A 138 24.42 -23.88 7.67
N VAL A 139 25.73 -24.00 7.45
CA VAL A 139 26.27 -24.32 6.14
C VAL A 139 25.96 -25.79 5.84
N ASN A 140 24.78 -26.01 5.27
CA ASN A 140 24.39 -27.31 4.73
C ASN A 140 25.43 -27.68 3.66
N THR A 141 26.26 -28.68 3.95
CA THR A 141 27.43 -29.08 3.16
C THR A 141 27.09 -30.15 2.14
N ASP A 142 25.80 -30.29 1.83
CA ASP A 142 25.29 -31.26 0.88
C ASP A 142 25.31 -30.65 -0.53
N ASP A 143 26.16 -31.20 -1.41
CA ASP A 143 26.40 -30.78 -2.80
C ASP A 143 25.17 -31.01 -3.74
N GLU A 144 23.97 -31.26 -3.21
CA GLU A 144 22.75 -31.51 -4.00
C GLU A 144 22.15 -30.25 -4.65
N ASN A 145 22.72 -29.06 -4.42
CA ASN A 145 22.17 -27.77 -4.89
C ASN A 145 23.05 -27.04 -5.94
N ASP A 146 24.02 -27.73 -6.55
CA ASP A 146 24.93 -27.19 -7.59
C ASP A 146 24.20 -26.53 -8.76
N GLU A 147 23.01 -27.03 -9.13
CA GLU A 147 22.19 -26.46 -10.19
C GLU A 147 21.68 -25.06 -9.83
N VAL A 148 21.23 -24.85 -8.59
CA VAL A 148 20.76 -23.54 -8.10
C VAL A 148 21.92 -22.56 -7.97
N GLU A 149 23.10 -23.02 -7.55
CA GLU A 149 24.29 -22.19 -7.51
C GLU A 149 24.78 -21.79 -8.90
N TYR A 150 24.73 -22.70 -9.86
CA TYR A 150 25.05 -22.45 -11.26
C TYR A 150 24.06 -21.47 -11.89
N GLU A 151 22.76 -21.61 -11.61
CA GLU A 151 21.74 -20.65 -12.02
C GLU A 151 21.95 -19.28 -11.36
N ALA A 152 22.27 -19.24 -10.07
CA ALA A 152 22.59 -17.99 -9.36
C ALA A 152 23.86 -17.33 -9.93
N TRP A 153 24.87 -18.12 -10.31
CA TRP A 153 26.05 -17.63 -11.02
C TRP A 153 25.68 -17.05 -12.40
N LYS A 154 24.88 -17.78 -13.19
CA LYS A 154 24.38 -17.34 -14.49
C LYS A 154 23.56 -16.05 -14.37
N LEU A 155 22.73 -15.92 -13.33
CA LEU A 155 21.98 -14.70 -13.04
C LEU A 155 22.88 -13.53 -12.65
N ARG A 156 23.96 -13.76 -11.88
CA ARG A 156 24.96 -12.72 -11.58
C ARG A 156 25.69 -12.27 -12.83
N GLU A 157 26.07 -13.21 -13.70
CA GLU A 157 26.75 -12.91 -14.97
C GLU A 157 25.81 -12.16 -15.92
N LEU A 158 24.56 -12.62 -16.08
CA LEU A 158 23.53 -11.91 -16.84
C LEU A 158 23.23 -10.52 -16.27
N LYS A 159 23.19 -10.35 -14.94
CA LYS A 159 23.05 -9.03 -14.32
C LYS A 159 24.23 -8.12 -14.62
N ARG A 160 25.46 -8.65 -14.70
CA ARG A 160 26.64 -7.87 -15.09
C ARG A 160 26.54 -7.41 -16.54
N ILE A 161 26.27 -8.32 -17.46
CA ILE A 161 26.08 -8.00 -18.88
C ILE A 161 24.92 -7.02 -19.07
N LYS A 162 23.82 -7.22 -18.33
CA LYS A 162 22.67 -6.32 -18.34
C LYS A 162 23.05 -4.92 -17.87
N ARG A 163 23.80 -4.78 -16.77
CA ARG A 163 24.25 -3.47 -16.27
C ARG A 163 25.07 -2.72 -17.31
N ASP A 164 26.03 -3.39 -17.95
CA ASP A 164 26.90 -2.76 -18.95
C ASP A 164 26.13 -2.38 -20.23
N ARG A 165 25.13 -3.19 -20.60
CA ARG A 165 24.22 -2.90 -21.73
C ARG A 165 23.28 -1.74 -21.40
N GLU A 166 22.72 -1.76 -20.19
CA GLU A 166 21.78 -0.77 -19.70
C GLU A 166 22.45 0.59 -19.49
N GLU A 167 23.69 0.65 -19.00
CA GLU A 167 24.48 1.89 -18.91
C GLU A 167 24.69 2.52 -20.29
N ARG A 168 25.05 1.72 -21.29
CA ARG A 168 25.18 2.20 -22.69
C ARG A 168 23.85 2.69 -23.26
N GLU A 169 22.77 1.94 -23.01
CA GLU A 169 21.44 2.33 -23.46
C GLU A 169 20.94 3.60 -22.75
N GLN A 170 21.24 3.77 -21.46
CA GLN A 170 20.90 4.97 -20.70
C GLN A 170 21.61 6.19 -21.27
N VAL A 171 22.90 6.10 -21.59
CA VAL A 171 23.65 7.21 -22.22
C VAL A 171 23.05 7.59 -23.59
N GLU A 172 22.71 6.61 -24.42
CA GLU A 172 22.05 6.89 -25.71
C GLU A 172 20.64 7.46 -25.52
N ARG A 173 19.88 6.98 -24.53
CA ARG A 173 18.56 7.51 -24.19
C ARG A 173 18.64 8.95 -23.69
N GLU A 174 19.60 9.26 -22.82
CA GLU A 174 19.87 10.63 -22.36
C GLU A 174 20.25 11.53 -23.53
N ARG A 175 21.09 11.04 -24.45
CA ARG A 175 21.48 11.79 -25.65
C ARG A 175 20.27 12.08 -26.54
N LEU A 176 19.41 11.09 -26.78
CA LEU A 176 18.18 11.25 -27.55
C LEU A 176 17.19 12.20 -26.87
N GLU A 177 17.08 12.15 -25.54
CA GLU A 177 16.22 13.07 -24.78
C GLU A 177 16.77 14.50 -24.80
N ILE A 178 18.08 14.68 -24.69
CA ILE A 178 18.72 15.99 -24.86
C ILE A 178 18.48 16.51 -26.29
N GLU A 179 18.63 15.67 -27.31
CA GLU A 179 18.38 16.06 -28.69
C GLU A 179 16.91 16.41 -28.92
N ARG A 180 15.98 15.62 -28.36
CA ARG A 180 14.54 15.91 -28.32
C ARG A 180 14.30 17.28 -27.69
N LEU A 181 14.74 17.52 -26.46
CA LEU A 181 14.58 18.79 -25.75
C LEU A 181 15.22 19.99 -26.46
N ARG A 182 16.29 19.75 -27.22
CA ARG A 182 16.97 20.78 -28.03
C ARG A 182 16.22 21.09 -29.32
N ASN A 183 15.42 20.15 -29.83
CA ASN A 183 14.59 20.30 -31.02
C ASN A 183 13.17 20.77 -30.70
N MET A 184 12.67 20.52 -29.48
CA MET A 184 11.41 21.08 -28.98
C MET A 184 11.49 22.61 -28.83
N THR A 185 10.36 23.28 -29.07
CA THR A 185 10.24 24.73 -28.84
C THR A 185 10.20 25.07 -27.35
N GLU A 186 10.50 26.32 -27.00
CA GLU A 186 10.47 26.77 -25.61
C GLU A 186 9.06 26.72 -24.97
N GLU A 187 8.00 26.91 -25.77
CA GLU A 187 6.61 26.80 -25.32
C GLU A 187 6.25 25.35 -24.98
N GLU A 188 6.65 24.39 -25.82
CA GLU A 188 6.46 22.97 -25.56
C GLU A 188 7.29 22.50 -24.36
N ARG A 189 8.53 22.99 -24.20
CA ARG A 189 9.37 22.68 -23.03
C ARG A 189 8.72 23.15 -21.73
N ARG A 190 8.06 24.32 -21.72
CA ARG A 190 7.35 24.83 -20.55
C ARG A 190 6.12 23.99 -20.22
N GLN A 191 5.38 23.53 -21.24
CA GLN A 191 4.25 22.62 -21.06
C GLN A 191 4.70 21.24 -20.57
N GLU A 192 5.79 20.71 -21.12
CA GLU A 192 6.37 19.44 -20.69
C GLU A 192 6.90 19.51 -19.26
N LEU A 193 7.56 20.60 -18.87
CA LEU A 193 7.99 20.82 -17.48
C LEU A 193 6.80 20.99 -16.52
N ARG A 194 5.67 21.51 -17.01
CA ARG A 194 4.43 21.62 -16.22
C ARG A 194 3.75 20.27 -16.05
N ASN A 195 3.72 19.45 -17.11
CA ASN A 195 3.12 18.12 -17.11
C ASN A 195 4.01 17.10 -16.38
N ASN A 196 5.33 17.25 -16.51
CA ASN A 196 6.36 16.43 -15.89
C ASN A 196 7.27 17.31 -15.01
N PRO A 197 6.79 17.69 -13.80
CA PRO A 197 7.60 18.46 -12.88
C PRO A 197 8.82 17.66 -12.43
N LYS A 198 9.96 18.32 -12.32
CA LYS A 198 11.20 17.69 -11.82
C LYS A 198 10.97 17.09 -10.43
N PHE A 199 11.01 15.77 -10.33
CA PHE A 199 10.96 15.08 -9.05
C PHE A 199 12.29 15.26 -8.32
N VAL A 200 12.25 15.86 -7.14
CA VAL A 200 13.42 16.01 -6.26
C VAL A 200 13.22 15.05 -5.11
N THR A 201 13.98 13.96 -5.12
CA THR A 201 13.88 12.87 -4.14
C THR A 201 14.13 13.37 -2.71
N ASN A 202 15.14 14.22 -2.53
CA ASN A 202 15.58 14.79 -1.26
C ASN A 202 14.93 16.15 -0.92
N LYS A 203 13.66 16.36 -1.29
CA LYS A 203 12.94 17.62 -1.02
C LYS A 203 12.58 17.73 0.46
N ALA A 204 13.44 18.41 1.22
CA ALA A 204 13.18 18.74 2.62
C ALA A 204 11.98 19.69 2.76
N THR A 205 11.14 19.44 3.75
CA THR A 205 10.06 20.35 4.16
C THR A 205 10.69 21.58 4.82
N LYS A 206 10.77 22.68 4.07
CA LYS A 206 11.29 23.95 4.59
C LYS A 206 10.17 24.65 5.37
N GLY A 207 10.34 24.78 6.69
CA GLY A 207 9.51 25.63 7.52
C GLY A 207 9.75 27.12 7.27
N LYS A 208 8.94 27.96 7.93
CA LYS A 208 9.08 29.41 7.87
C LYS A 208 10.18 29.88 8.83
N TYR A 209 11.24 30.47 8.28
CA TYR A 209 12.31 31.06 9.07
C TYR A 209 11.82 32.27 9.89
N LYS A 210 12.32 32.40 11.11
CA LYS A 210 12.16 33.59 11.94
C LYS A 210 13.02 34.75 11.42
N PHE A 211 12.66 35.98 11.79
CA PHE A 211 13.41 37.17 11.39
C PHE A 211 14.87 37.11 11.88
N LEU A 212 15.82 37.31 10.96
CA LEU A 212 17.27 37.19 11.19
C LEU A 212 17.76 35.81 11.67
N GLN A 213 16.98 34.75 11.46
CA GLN A 213 17.41 33.38 11.75
C GLN A 213 18.60 32.97 10.86
N LYS A 214 19.56 32.27 11.44
CA LYS A 214 20.72 31.74 10.72
C LYS A 214 20.30 30.55 9.85
N TYR A 215 20.59 30.67 8.56
CA TYR A 215 20.48 29.57 7.63
C TYR A 215 21.65 28.59 7.81
N TYR A 216 21.33 27.31 7.91
CA TYR A 216 22.28 26.22 7.88
C TYR A 216 22.12 25.49 6.55
N HIS A 217 23.17 25.51 5.72
CA HIS A 217 23.18 24.76 4.47
C HIS A 217 23.35 23.28 4.77
N ARG A 218 22.49 22.44 4.19
CA ARG A 218 22.44 21.01 4.50
C ARG A 218 23.59 20.19 3.91
N GLY A 219 24.39 20.79 3.03
CA GLY A 219 25.44 20.11 2.26
C GLY A 219 24.94 19.73 0.86
N ALA A 220 25.83 19.65 -0.12
CA ALA A 220 25.48 19.28 -1.50
C ALA A 220 26.10 17.94 -1.94
N PHE A 221 27.17 17.50 -1.29
CA PHE A 221 27.98 16.36 -1.74
C PHE A 221 27.37 14.99 -1.46
N PHE A 222 26.44 14.88 -0.51
CA PHE A 222 25.85 13.62 -0.06
C PHE A 222 24.34 13.53 -0.34
N MET A 223 23.80 14.43 -1.16
CA MET A 223 22.37 14.47 -1.48
C MET A 223 21.98 13.52 -2.61
N ASN A 224 22.92 12.66 -3.05
CA ASN A 224 22.66 11.62 -4.03
C ASN A 224 21.97 10.42 -3.39
N ASP A 225 22.23 10.19 -2.09
CA ASP A 225 21.63 9.11 -1.32
C ASP A 225 20.27 9.57 -0.78
N ASP A 226 19.25 8.73 -0.91
CA ASP A 226 17.87 9.02 -0.51
C ASP A 226 17.61 8.62 0.95
N ASP A 227 18.45 9.10 1.86
CA ASP A 227 18.31 8.82 3.29
C ASP A 227 17.21 9.66 3.95
N ASP A 228 16.45 9.06 4.85
CA ASP A 228 15.37 9.76 5.57
C ASP A 228 15.90 10.87 6.49
N LEU A 229 17.15 10.79 6.94
CA LEU A 229 17.82 11.86 7.68
C LEU A 229 17.81 13.18 6.90
N TYR A 230 17.91 13.10 5.57
CA TYR A 230 17.96 14.24 4.66
C TYR A 230 16.59 14.87 4.43
N LYS A 231 15.51 14.13 4.63
CA LYS A 231 14.15 14.64 4.48
C LYS A 231 13.68 15.46 5.68
N ARG A 232 14.43 15.42 6.80
CA ARG A 232 14.08 16.15 8.03
C ARG A 232 14.05 17.67 7.83
N ASP A 233 13.32 18.36 8.68
CA ASP A 233 13.32 19.82 8.71
C ASP A 233 14.59 20.36 9.38
N PHE A 234 15.41 21.08 8.61
CA PHE A 234 16.62 21.78 9.07
C PHE A 234 16.40 23.30 9.20
N SER A 235 15.16 23.77 9.09
CA SER A 235 14.77 25.18 9.23
C SER A 235 14.40 25.56 10.67
N ALA A 236 14.51 24.63 11.63
CA ALA A 236 14.23 24.90 13.03
C ALA A 236 15.15 26.01 13.59
N ALA A 237 14.60 26.82 14.49
CA ALA A 237 15.34 27.86 15.17
C ALA A 237 16.37 27.23 16.13
N THR A 238 17.62 27.66 16.03
CA THR A 238 18.72 27.10 16.82
C THR A 238 19.27 28.16 17.77
N LEU A 239 19.60 27.78 19.02
CA LEU A 239 20.30 28.62 20.00
C LEU A 239 19.66 30.03 20.14
N GLU A 240 20.36 31.07 19.69
CA GLU A 240 19.99 32.48 19.77
C GLU A 240 18.77 32.86 18.91
N ASP A 241 18.35 32.01 17.97
CA ASP A 241 17.20 32.27 17.09
C ASP A 241 15.85 31.83 17.68
N HIS A 242 15.83 31.30 18.90
CA HIS A 242 14.58 31.02 19.61
C HIS A 242 13.79 32.31 19.89
N PHE A 243 14.51 33.40 20.19
CA PHE A 243 13.93 34.71 20.49
C PHE A 243 13.47 35.45 19.23
N ASP A 244 12.34 36.14 19.32
CA ASP A 244 11.80 36.93 18.21
C ASP A 244 12.49 38.30 18.10
N LYS A 245 13.37 38.42 17.10
CA LYS A 245 14.16 39.63 16.84
C LYS A 245 13.33 40.77 16.24
N THR A 246 12.07 40.56 15.87
CA THR A 246 11.20 41.63 15.35
C THR A 246 10.77 42.65 16.39
N ILE A 247 10.70 42.22 17.66
CA ILE A 247 10.30 43.06 18.80
C ILE A 247 11.42 44.06 19.16
N LEU A 248 12.64 43.82 18.69
CA LEU A 248 13.78 44.70 18.92
C LEU A 248 13.63 46.03 18.17
N PRO A 249 14.16 47.14 18.71
CA PRO A 249 14.22 48.42 17.98
C PRO A 249 14.94 48.28 16.64
N LYS A 250 14.54 49.07 15.62
CA LYS A 250 15.08 48.96 14.24
C LYS A 250 16.61 49.01 14.16
N VAL A 251 17.27 49.79 15.02
CA VAL A 251 18.73 49.90 15.09
C VAL A 251 19.40 48.58 15.53
N MET A 252 18.69 47.78 16.34
CA MET A 252 19.14 46.47 16.83
C MET A 252 18.68 45.31 15.93
N GLN A 253 17.78 45.54 14.98
CA GLN A 253 17.32 44.56 13.98
C GLN A 253 18.38 44.29 12.90
N VAL A 254 19.61 44.02 13.32
CA VAL A 254 20.75 43.71 12.46
C VAL A 254 21.48 42.49 13.00
N LYS A 255 22.09 41.71 12.13
CA LYS A 255 22.85 40.53 12.54
C LYS A 255 24.12 40.96 13.28
N ASN A 256 24.42 40.33 14.42
CA ASN A 256 25.60 40.60 15.23
C ASN A 256 25.71 42.06 15.73
N PHE A 257 24.60 42.64 16.20
CA PHE A 257 24.60 43.98 16.79
C PHE A 257 25.66 44.10 17.91
N GLY A 258 26.47 45.17 17.87
CA GLY A 258 27.55 45.41 18.84
C GLY A 258 28.87 44.68 18.56
N ARG A 259 28.99 43.87 17.49
CA ARG A 259 30.25 43.23 17.10
C ARG A 259 30.95 43.97 15.96
N SER A 260 32.28 43.88 15.88
CA SER A 260 33.09 44.52 14.83
C SER A 260 32.77 44.04 13.40
N GLY A 261 32.23 42.82 13.25
CA GLY A 261 31.77 42.24 11.98
C GLY A 261 30.28 42.42 11.69
N ARG A 262 29.63 43.46 12.22
CA ARG A 262 28.18 43.70 12.04
C ARG A 262 27.85 44.05 10.59
N THR A 263 26.91 43.34 9.98
CA THR A 263 26.36 43.70 8.67
C THR A 263 25.39 44.86 8.78
N LYS A 264 25.41 45.77 7.79
CA LYS A 264 24.45 46.89 7.68
C LYS A 264 23.07 46.43 7.20
N TYR A 265 23.05 45.34 6.44
CA TYR A 265 21.85 44.79 5.82
C TYR A 265 21.24 43.66 6.66
N THR A 266 19.93 43.51 6.56
CA THR A 266 19.14 42.56 7.36
C THR A 266 18.95 41.23 6.62
N HIS A 267 18.27 41.25 5.47
CA HIS A 267 17.95 40.11 4.62
C HIS A 267 17.83 40.59 3.16
N LEU A 268 18.00 39.67 2.21
CA LEU A 268 18.00 39.99 0.77
C LEU A 268 16.69 40.65 0.34
N VAL A 269 15.55 40.20 0.89
CA VAL A 269 14.21 40.73 0.56
C VAL A 269 14.08 42.23 0.85
N ASP A 270 14.68 42.72 1.93
CA ASP A 270 14.67 44.14 2.30
C ASP A 270 15.60 45.01 1.44
N GLN A 271 16.49 44.36 0.67
CA GLN A 271 17.42 45.02 -0.26
C GLN A 271 17.06 44.73 -1.72
N ASP A 272 16.02 43.92 -1.95
CA ASP A 272 15.56 43.54 -3.27
C ASP A 272 14.78 44.71 -3.87
N THR A 273 15.31 45.28 -4.94
CA THR A 273 14.71 46.42 -5.65
C THR A 273 13.86 45.98 -6.84
N THR A 274 13.66 44.66 -7.02
CA THR A 274 12.82 44.15 -8.10
C THR A 274 11.37 44.61 -7.94
N GLN A 275 10.83 45.23 -9.00
CA GLN A 275 9.45 45.69 -9.03
C GLN A 275 8.55 44.57 -9.55
N PHE A 276 8.03 43.74 -8.65
CA PHE A 276 7.14 42.63 -8.99
C PHE A 276 5.83 43.08 -9.68
N ASP A 277 5.42 44.33 -9.50
CA ASP A 277 4.25 44.95 -10.15
C ASP A 277 4.57 45.53 -11.54
N SER A 278 5.78 45.31 -12.05
CA SER A 278 6.16 45.77 -13.38
C SER A 278 5.33 45.03 -14.45
N PRO A 279 4.65 45.75 -15.37
CA PRO A 279 3.91 45.13 -16.46
C PRO A 279 4.76 44.18 -17.30
N TRP A 280 6.08 44.40 -17.38
CA TRP A 280 7.03 43.55 -18.09
C TRP A 280 7.26 42.17 -17.48
N ILE A 281 6.94 41.98 -16.19
CA ILE A 281 7.11 40.71 -15.48
C ILE A 281 5.79 39.94 -15.42
N SER A 282 4.67 40.65 -15.48
CA SER A 282 3.35 40.01 -15.42
C SER A 282 3.08 39.11 -16.63
N GLU A 283 2.75 37.83 -16.39
CA GLU A 283 2.39 36.84 -17.41
C GLU A 283 0.95 37.04 -17.93
N THR A 284 0.55 38.28 -18.19
CA THR A 284 -0.75 38.60 -18.74
C THR A 284 -0.80 38.20 -20.22
N THR A 285 -1.96 37.76 -20.72
CA THR A 285 -2.17 37.37 -22.12
C THR A 285 -1.76 38.46 -23.12
N GLN A 286 -1.91 39.73 -22.77
CA GLN A 286 -1.45 40.87 -23.56
C GLN A 286 0.08 40.97 -23.62
N ASN A 287 0.78 40.71 -22.52
CA ASN A 287 2.24 40.70 -22.49
C ASN A 287 2.80 39.54 -23.30
N LEU A 288 2.22 38.34 -23.19
CA LEU A 288 2.60 37.21 -24.03
C LEU A 288 2.47 37.53 -25.52
N LYS A 289 1.37 38.19 -25.93
CA LYS A 289 1.18 38.64 -27.32
C LYS A 289 2.23 39.69 -27.72
N PHE A 290 2.54 40.65 -26.85
CA PHE A 290 3.56 41.66 -27.11
C PHE A 290 4.97 41.03 -27.21
N HIS A 291 5.32 40.14 -26.29
CA HIS A 291 6.60 39.42 -26.29
C HIS A 291 6.75 38.54 -27.53
N ASN A 292 5.70 37.83 -27.95
CA ASN A 292 5.79 36.95 -29.12
C ASN A 292 5.79 37.73 -30.45
N ASN A 293 5.07 38.85 -30.54
CA ASN A 293 4.91 39.58 -31.81
C ASN A 293 5.85 40.79 -31.98
N GLN A 294 6.10 41.53 -30.89
CA GLN A 294 6.75 42.85 -30.93
C GLN A 294 8.17 42.83 -30.36
N ALA A 295 8.47 41.94 -29.40
CA ALA A 295 9.80 41.86 -28.82
C ALA A 295 10.78 41.17 -29.79
N ALA A 296 11.78 41.94 -30.24
CA ALA A 296 12.87 41.41 -31.05
C ALA A 296 13.69 40.39 -30.24
N GLY A 297 14.03 39.25 -30.85
CA GLY A 297 14.82 38.18 -30.21
C GLY A 297 14.01 37.10 -29.46
N MET A 298 12.68 37.23 -29.36
CA MET A 298 11.80 36.22 -28.76
C MET A 298 11.19 35.26 -29.80
N LYS A 299 11.39 35.52 -31.10
CA LYS A 299 10.95 34.62 -32.17
C LYS A 299 11.76 33.33 -32.11
N GLN A 300 11.08 32.20 -31.99
CA GLN A 300 11.65 30.84 -31.91
C GLN A 300 12.17 30.35 -33.28
N VAL A 301 12.86 31.23 -34.05
CA VAL A 301 13.51 30.89 -35.31
C VAL A 301 15.01 30.93 -35.05
N PHE A 302 15.57 29.78 -34.65
CA PHE A 302 17.00 29.64 -34.40
C PHE A 302 17.63 28.78 -35.49
N GLU A 303 18.27 29.41 -36.48
CA GLU A 303 19.17 28.71 -37.39
C GLU A 303 20.46 28.38 -36.66
N ARG A 304 20.69 27.08 -36.40
CA ARG A 304 21.96 26.63 -35.83
C ARG A 304 23.05 26.82 -36.88
N PRO A 305 24.12 27.58 -36.61
CA PRO A 305 25.21 27.71 -37.55
C PRO A 305 25.80 26.32 -37.83
N SER A 306 25.72 25.87 -39.07
CA SER A 306 26.31 24.59 -39.46
C SER A 306 27.84 24.70 -39.38
N SER A 307 28.53 23.70 -38.84
CA SER A 307 30.00 23.72 -38.73
C SER A 307 30.72 23.61 -40.08
N LYS A 308 29.98 23.60 -41.20
CA LYS A 308 30.57 23.67 -42.53
C LYS A 308 31.01 25.11 -42.79
N ARG A 309 32.29 25.38 -42.56
CA ARG A 309 32.99 26.51 -43.19
C ARG A 309 32.64 26.47 -44.68
N SER A 310 31.97 27.51 -45.17
CA SER A 310 31.88 27.73 -46.61
C SER A 310 33.29 27.72 -47.17
N LYS A 311 33.51 26.89 -48.19
CA LYS A 311 34.77 26.87 -48.95
C LYS A 311 34.99 28.20 -49.65
#